data_AF-A0A382G022-F1
#
_entry.id   AF-A0A382G022-F1
#
_cell.length_a   1.000
_cell.length_b   1.000
_cell.length_c   1.000
_cell.angle_alpha   90.00
_cell.angle_beta   90.00
_cell.angle_gamma   90.00
#
_symmetry.space_group_name_H-M   'P 1'
#
loop_
_entity.id
_entity.type
_entity.pdbx_description
1 polymer ?
#
loop_
_entity_poly.entity_id
_entity_poly.type
_entity_poly.pdbx_seq_one_letter_code
_entity_poly.pdbx_strand_id
1 'polypeptide(L)'
;MIFKKILSPTDLGERSSRSHQQAILVPKESRNFFPKLSTRTLNPSQQIELIDINNKKYDAVYIHYNDKLLKDGFKNETRIRAIASLVKNNNIKSEDQIVLEKKSANEFYFNIIRSHDVSHNNIFEKTVSKRSQVSMLRDPNEYESVVEGTIKKTIVNKKERSPKLREACIAIHGYGCAVCRKTFEDIYGKLGKDFIEVHHKDPISKGKRATNPLLDLIPVCSNCHKMLHHKTNKPRTIEGLQSLLVKKQ
;
A
#
# COMPACT_ATOMS: atom_id res chain seq x y z
N MET A 1 -15.55 -10.95 -10.30
CA MET A 1 -15.17 -10.30 -11.58
C MET A 1 -14.71 -8.88 -11.26
N ILE A 2 -13.73 -8.34 -11.98
CA ILE A 2 -13.12 -7.02 -11.69
C ILE A 2 -13.15 -6.16 -12.96
N PHE A 3 -13.46 -4.88 -12.82
CA PHE A 3 -13.28 -3.86 -13.84
C PHE A 3 -12.12 -2.94 -13.46
N LYS A 4 -11.24 -2.63 -14.40
CA LYS A 4 -10.10 -1.71 -14.19
C LYS A 4 -10.07 -0.68 -15.29
N LYS A 5 -9.82 0.57 -14.95
CA LYS A 5 -9.64 1.63 -15.94
C LYS A 5 -8.70 2.73 -15.44
N ILE A 6 -7.74 3.10 -16.28
CA ILE A 6 -6.93 4.32 -16.09
C ILE A 6 -7.81 5.53 -16.43
N LEU A 7 -7.88 6.48 -15.51
CA LEU A 7 -8.71 7.68 -15.63
C LEU A 7 -8.00 8.72 -16.48
N SER A 8 -8.66 9.15 -17.55
CA SER A 8 -8.17 10.20 -18.43
C SER A 8 -8.60 11.59 -17.93
N PRO A 9 -7.92 12.66 -18.37
CA PRO A 9 -8.35 14.02 -18.10
C PRO A 9 -9.80 14.31 -18.52
N THR A 10 -10.31 13.63 -19.55
CA THR A 10 -11.70 13.76 -20.00
C THR A 10 -12.68 13.12 -19.02
N ASP A 11 -12.32 12.01 -18.37
CA ASP A 11 -13.17 11.35 -17.37
C ASP A 11 -13.37 12.27 -16.15
N LEU A 12 -12.34 13.02 -15.80
CA LEU A 12 -12.30 13.93 -14.65
C LEU A 12 -12.75 15.36 -14.98
N GLY A 13 -13.09 15.64 -16.23
CA GLY A 13 -13.56 16.97 -16.67
C GLY A 13 -12.45 18.03 -16.74
N GLU A 14 -11.18 17.64 -16.82
CA GLU A 14 -10.01 18.53 -16.80
C GLU A 14 -9.75 19.21 -18.17
N ARG A 15 -10.30 18.68 -19.27
CA ARG A 15 -9.96 19.09 -20.66
C ARG A 15 -10.95 20.02 -21.36
N SER A 16 -11.97 20.59 -20.70
CA SER A 16 -12.96 21.42 -21.42
C SER A 16 -13.35 22.73 -20.74
N SER A 17 -13.21 23.82 -21.49
CA SER A 17 -13.74 25.17 -21.24
C SER A 17 -15.27 25.30 -21.44
N ARG A 18 -15.96 24.21 -21.79
CA ARG A 18 -17.42 24.10 -21.83
C ARG A 18 -17.84 23.03 -20.83
N SER A 19 -18.80 23.34 -19.97
CA SER A 19 -19.37 22.54 -18.88
C SER A 19 -19.65 21.06 -19.20
N HIS A 20 -18.63 20.21 -19.30
CA HIS A 20 -18.83 18.77 -19.46
C HIS A 20 -18.66 18.08 -18.11
N GLN A 21 -19.73 17.44 -17.68
CA GLN A 21 -19.86 16.73 -16.42
C GLN A 21 -18.84 15.59 -16.32
N GLN A 22 -18.21 15.46 -15.15
CA GLN A 22 -17.31 14.36 -14.81
C GLN A 22 -18.02 13.01 -15.01
N ALA A 23 -17.44 12.15 -15.84
CA ALA A 23 -18.04 10.89 -16.23
C ALA A 23 -17.00 9.91 -16.74
N ILE A 24 -16.90 8.74 -16.10
CA ILE A 24 -15.95 7.69 -16.47
C ILE A 24 -16.50 6.94 -17.69
N LEU A 25 -15.73 6.89 -18.78
CA LEU A 25 -16.04 6.07 -19.96
C LEU A 25 -15.93 4.57 -19.60
N VAL A 26 -16.95 3.80 -19.97
CA VAL A 26 -16.95 2.34 -19.84
C VAL A 26 -16.70 1.71 -21.22
N PRO A 27 -15.56 1.02 -21.42
CA PRO A 27 -15.25 0.30 -22.65
C PRO A 27 -16.32 -0.74 -23.00
N LYS A 28 -16.51 -1.00 -24.29
CA LYS A 28 -17.61 -1.85 -24.80
C LYS A 28 -17.50 -3.28 -24.27
N GLU A 29 -16.29 -3.81 -24.23
CA GLU A 29 -15.91 -5.12 -23.71
C GLU A 29 -16.24 -5.29 -22.23
N SER A 30 -16.31 -4.19 -21.48
CA SER A 30 -16.57 -4.20 -20.04
C SER A 30 -18.04 -4.08 -19.68
N ARG A 31 -18.95 -3.86 -20.65
CA ARG A 31 -20.38 -3.62 -20.38
C ARG A 31 -21.08 -4.77 -19.66
N ASN A 32 -20.64 -6.00 -19.87
CA ASN A 32 -21.20 -7.19 -19.21
C ASN A 32 -20.94 -7.24 -17.69
N PHE A 33 -19.99 -6.45 -17.21
CA PHE A 33 -19.70 -6.31 -15.79
C PHE A 33 -20.83 -5.55 -15.05
N PHE A 34 -21.41 -4.55 -15.71
CA PHE A 34 -22.40 -3.61 -15.17
C PHE A 34 -23.84 -4.13 -15.35
N PRO A 35 -24.86 -3.47 -14.75
CA PRO A 35 -26.26 -3.81 -14.99
C PRO A 35 -26.61 -3.81 -16.48
N LYS A 36 -27.44 -4.75 -16.92
CA LYS A 36 -27.97 -4.72 -18.28
C LYS A 36 -28.92 -3.53 -18.44
N LEU A 37 -28.68 -2.74 -19.47
CA LEU A 37 -29.52 -1.60 -19.84
C LEU A 37 -30.43 -1.98 -21.03
N SER A 38 -31.63 -1.39 -21.06
CA SER A 38 -32.58 -1.57 -22.18
C SER A 38 -31.98 -1.08 -23.49
N THR A 39 -32.05 -1.88 -24.55
CA THR A 39 -31.59 -1.46 -25.89
C THR A 39 -32.65 -0.67 -26.67
N ARG A 40 -33.89 -0.65 -26.19
CA ARG A 40 -35.05 -0.04 -26.88
C ARG A 40 -35.36 1.37 -26.39
N THR A 41 -34.74 1.80 -25.31
CA THR A 41 -34.97 3.10 -24.69
C THR A 41 -33.85 4.05 -25.11
N LEU A 42 -34.15 5.33 -25.30
CA LEU A 42 -33.12 6.34 -25.51
C LEU A 42 -32.38 6.63 -24.20
N ASN A 43 -31.05 6.61 -24.24
CA ASN A 43 -30.16 6.91 -23.14
C ASN A 43 -30.50 6.16 -21.84
N PRO A 44 -30.66 4.81 -21.89
CA PRO A 44 -31.05 4.03 -20.74
C PRO A 44 -30.02 4.18 -19.62
N SER A 45 -30.49 4.23 -18.37
CA SER A 45 -29.63 4.39 -17.21
C SER A 45 -30.08 3.57 -16.01
N GLN A 46 -29.15 3.26 -15.13
CA GLN A 46 -29.35 2.54 -13.88
C GLN A 46 -28.59 3.25 -12.76
N GLN A 47 -29.23 3.42 -11.60
CA GLN A 47 -28.55 3.86 -10.38
C GLN A 47 -27.64 2.75 -9.88
N ILE A 48 -26.40 3.11 -9.55
CA ILE A 48 -25.40 2.22 -8.97
C ILE A 48 -24.76 2.88 -7.75
N GLU A 49 -24.25 2.06 -6.83
CA GLU A 49 -23.56 2.52 -5.64
C GLU A 49 -22.09 2.11 -5.69
N LEU A 50 -21.19 3.07 -5.47
CA LEU A 50 -19.76 2.84 -5.35
C LEU A 50 -19.37 2.93 -3.89
N ILE A 51 -18.78 1.87 -3.34
CA ILE A 51 -18.50 1.71 -1.91
C ILE A 51 -16.98 1.67 -1.70
N ASP A 52 -16.45 2.55 -0.86
CA ASP A 52 -15.01 2.54 -0.53
C ASP A 52 -14.67 1.55 0.60
N ILE A 53 -13.39 1.43 0.91
CA ILE A 53 -12.86 0.54 1.96
C ILE A 53 -13.37 0.87 3.38
N ASN A 54 -13.88 2.09 3.59
CA ASN A 54 -14.43 2.54 4.87
C ASN A 54 -15.98 2.41 4.89
N ASN A 55 -16.56 1.67 3.94
CA ASN A 55 -18.01 1.55 3.72
C ASN A 55 -18.71 2.88 3.39
N LYS A 56 -17.98 3.91 2.97
CA LYS A 56 -18.60 5.15 2.50
C LYS A 56 -19.14 4.94 1.09
N LYS A 57 -20.40 5.32 0.91
CA LYS A 57 -21.17 5.11 -0.31
C LYS A 57 -21.18 6.39 -1.17
N TYR A 58 -21.10 6.19 -2.48
CA TYR A 58 -21.18 7.23 -3.48
C TYR A 58 -22.20 6.82 -4.55
N ASP A 59 -23.29 7.57 -4.64
CA ASP A 59 -24.29 7.35 -5.68
C ASP A 59 -23.72 7.74 -7.05
N ALA A 60 -23.88 6.85 -8.02
CA ALA A 60 -23.45 7.06 -9.39
C ALA A 60 -24.50 6.54 -10.37
N VAL A 61 -24.43 7.02 -11.62
CA VAL A 61 -25.39 6.64 -12.66
C VAL A 61 -24.66 5.96 -13.80
N TYR A 62 -24.97 4.69 -14.03
CA TYR A 62 -24.52 3.95 -15.21
C TYR A 62 -25.48 4.23 -16.37
N ILE A 63 -25.00 4.86 -17.45
CA ILE A 63 -25.82 5.30 -18.59
C ILE A 63 -25.18 4.89 -19.92
N HIS A 64 -26.00 4.49 -20.88
CA HIS A 64 -25.56 4.26 -22.25
C HIS A 64 -26.13 5.34 -23.18
N TYR A 65 -25.28 6.24 -23.68
CA TYR A 65 -25.66 7.17 -24.74
C TYR A 65 -25.77 6.41 -26.06
N ASN A 66 -26.97 6.32 -26.61
CA ASN A 66 -27.29 5.58 -27.82
C ASN A 66 -27.98 6.45 -28.88
N ASP A 67 -27.72 7.77 -28.84
CA ASP A 67 -28.25 8.74 -29.78
C ASP A 67 -28.00 8.35 -31.24
N LYS A 68 -26.84 7.76 -31.57
CA LYS A 68 -26.52 7.29 -32.94
C LYS A 68 -27.37 6.11 -33.43
N LEU A 69 -27.96 5.35 -32.51
CA LEU A 69 -28.74 4.15 -32.84
C LEU A 69 -30.24 4.43 -32.94
N LEU A 70 -30.74 5.38 -32.15
CA LEU A 70 -32.17 5.66 -32.01
C LEU A 70 -32.58 7.05 -32.48
N LYS A 71 -31.62 7.93 -32.80
CA LYS A 71 -31.81 9.30 -33.29
C LYS A 71 -30.74 9.65 -34.33
N ASP A 72 -30.83 10.84 -34.91
CA ASP A 72 -29.82 11.39 -35.81
C ASP A 72 -28.68 12.06 -35.00
N GLY A 73 -28.10 11.30 -34.07
CA GLY A 73 -27.09 11.78 -33.13
C GLY A 73 -25.72 11.11 -33.33
N PHE A 74 -24.69 11.67 -32.69
CA PHE A 74 -23.31 11.17 -32.84
C PHE A 74 -22.86 10.19 -31.75
N LYS A 75 -23.57 10.11 -30.61
CA LYS A 75 -23.10 9.38 -29.43
C LYS A 75 -23.49 7.91 -29.45
N ASN A 76 -22.51 7.05 -29.18
CA ASN A 76 -22.68 5.61 -28.96
C ASN A 76 -21.63 5.13 -27.94
N GLU A 77 -21.81 5.49 -26.68
CA GLU A 77 -20.83 5.26 -25.62
C GLU A 77 -21.53 5.00 -24.29
N THR A 78 -20.82 4.41 -23.34
CA THR A 78 -21.37 4.07 -22.02
C THR A 78 -20.53 4.78 -20.97
N ARG A 79 -21.17 5.40 -19.96
CA ARG A 79 -20.46 6.17 -18.93
C ARG A 79 -21.02 5.91 -17.54
N ILE A 80 -20.18 6.15 -16.53
CA ILE A 80 -20.56 6.28 -15.13
C ILE A 80 -20.51 7.76 -14.77
N ARG A 81 -21.67 8.33 -14.41
CA ARG A 81 -21.86 9.75 -14.07
C ARG A 81 -22.09 9.96 -12.57
N ALA A 82 -22.22 11.23 -12.18
CA ALA A 82 -22.42 11.68 -10.80
C ALA A 82 -21.24 11.38 -9.86
N ILE A 83 -20.04 11.21 -10.43
CA ILE A 83 -18.82 10.84 -9.71
C ILE A 83 -18.11 12.01 -9.01
N ALA A 84 -18.67 13.23 -9.03
CA ALA A 84 -17.93 14.41 -8.59
C ALA A 84 -17.54 14.38 -7.11
N SER A 85 -18.47 13.94 -6.25
CA SER A 85 -18.20 13.73 -4.84
C SER A 85 -17.15 12.64 -4.61
N LEU A 86 -17.16 11.58 -5.43
CA LEU A 86 -16.17 10.51 -5.37
C LEU A 86 -14.78 11.04 -5.75
N VAL A 87 -14.67 11.78 -6.86
CA VAL A 87 -13.41 12.36 -7.32
C VAL A 87 -12.84 13.34 -6.30
N LYS A 88 -13.67 14.27 -5.80
CA LYS A 88 -13.27 15.29 -4.82
C LYS A 88 -12.84 14.68 -3.50
N ASN A 89 -13.66 13.80 -2.91
CA ASN A 89 -13.41 13.25 -1.57
C ASN A 89 -12.22 12.29 -1.54
N ASN A 90 -11.91 11.63 -2.67
CA ASN A 90 -10.78 10.71 -2.78
C ASN A 90 -9.56 11.36 -3.46
N ASN A 91 -9.59 12.66 -3.76
CA ASN A 91 -8.51 13.40 -4.44
C ASN A 91 -7.97 12.64 -5.66
N ILE A 92 -8.88 12.17 -6.53
CA ILE A 92 -8.54 11.36 -7.69
C ILE A 92 -7.99 12.26 -8.80
N LYS A 93 -6.90 11.82 -9.43
CA LYS A 93 -6.23 12.57 -10.50
C LYS A 93 -6.19 11.78 -11.80
N SER A 94 -5.96 12.47 -12.91
CA SER A 94 -5.66 11.83 -14.17
C SER A 94 -4.49 10.86 -14.02
N GLU A 95 -4.53 9.77 -14.78
CA GLU A 95 -3.61 8.63 -14.72
C GLU A 95 -3.76 7.73 -13.48
N ASP A 96 -4.57 8.09 -12.48
CA ASP A 96 -4.96 7.13 -11.44
C ASP A 96 -5.84 6.02 -12.07
N GLN A 97 -5.76 4.80 -11.54
CA GLN A 97 -6.56 3.67 -12.00
C GLN A 97 -7.70 3.39 -11.01
N ILE A 98 -8.94 3.45 -11.50
CA ILE A 98 -10.10 2.95 -10.76
C ILE A 98 -10.23 1.44 -10.96
N VAL A 99 -10.41 0.73 -9.85
CA VAL A 99 -10.69 -0.70 -9.81
C VAL A 99 -12.06 -0.87 -9.19
N LEU A 100 -12.98 -1.53 -9.89
CA LEU A 100 -14.31 -1.87 -9.38
C LEU A 100 -14.45 -3.38 -9.23
N GLU A 101 -14.97 -3.81 -8.09
CA GLU A 101 -15.35 -5.19 -7.82
C GLU A 101 -16.86 -5.26 -7.63
N LYS A 102 -17.50 -6.25 -8.24
CA LYS A 102 -18.96 -6.40 -8.20
C LYS A 102 -19.40 -7.01 -6.88
N LYS A 103 -20.14 -6.26 -6.06
CA LYS A 103 -20.77 -6.74 -4.83
C LYS A 103 -22.14 -7.35 -5.12
N SER A 104 -22.97 -6.63 -5.89
CA SER A 104 -24.29 -7.08 -6.31
C SER A 104 -24.59 -6.58 -7.72
N ALA A 105 -25.85 -6.64 -8.18
CA ALA A 105 -26.19 -6.14 -9.51
C ALA A 105 -25.85 -4.65 -9.67
N ASN A 106 -26.16 -3.83 -8.66
CA ASN A 106 -26.05 -2.37 -8.69
C ASN A 106 -25.01 -1.80 -7.71
N GLU A 107 -24.39 -2.62 -6.86
CA GLU A 107 -23.37 -2.17 -5.91
C GLU A 107 -21.98 -2.68 -6.32
N PHE A 108 -20.99 -1.79 -6.22
CA PHE A 108 -19.60 -2.08 -6.54
C PHE A 108 -18.69 -1.55 -5.44
N TYR A 109 -17.76 -2.38 -4.97
CA TYR A 109 -16.62 -1.87 -4.22
C TYR A 109 -15.66 -1.17 -5.18
N PHE A 110 -15.05 -0.06 -4.75
CA PHE A 110 -14.01 0.59 -5.54
C PHE A 110 -12.72 0.81 -4.77
N ASN A 111 -11.62 0.76 -5.50
CA ASN A 111 -10.30 1.18 -5.05
C ASN A 111 -9.63 2.05 -6.11
N ILE A 112 -8.74 2.95 -5.68
CA ILE A 112 -7.95 3.83 -6.56
C ILE A 112 -6.47 3.47 -6.40
N ILE A 113 -5.86 3.01 -7.49
CA ILE A 113 -4.41 2.79 -7.57
C ILE A 113 -3.80 4.08 -8.11
N ARG A 114 -2.89 4.70 -7.34
CA ARG A 114 -2.31 5.99 -7.69
C ARG A 114 -1.27 5.85 -8.78
N SER A 115 -1.26 6.80 -9.71
CA SER A 115 -0.28 6.85 -10.83
C SER A 115 1.17 6.75 -10.37
N HIS A 116 1.55 7.34 -9.22
CA HIS A 116 2.90 7.24 -8.65
C HIS A 116 3.24 5.85 -8.08
N ASP A 117 2.23 5.05 -7.73
CA ASP A 117 2.41 3.66 -7.31
C ASP A 117 2.54 2.73 -8.54
N VAL A 118 2.02 3.13 -9.70
CA VAL A 118 2.10 2.35 -10.96
C VAL A 118 3.54 2.28 -11.48
N SER A 119 4.40 3.28 -11.21
CA SER A 119 5.83 3.22 -11.58
C SER A 119 6.63 2.12 -10.85
N HIS A 120 6.11 1.56 -9.75
CA HIS A 120 6.71 0.40 -9.09
C HIS A 120 6.14 -0.95 -9.59
N ASN A 121 4.95 -0.96 -10.22
CA ASN A 121 4.32 -2.17 -10.71
C ASN A 121 4.84 -2.65 -12.08
N ASN A 122 5.46 -1.77 -12.87
CA ASN A 122 6.00 -2.15 -14.20
C ASN A 122 7.24 -3.07 -14.12
N ILE A 123 7.89 -3.18 -12.96
CA ILE A 123 8.96 -4.14 -12.70
C ILE A 123 8.38 -5.51 -12.28
N PHE A 124 7.18 -5.52 -11.70
CA PHE A 124 6.49 -6.74 -11.28
C PHE A 124 6.01 -7.57 -12.48
N GLU A 125 5.39 -6.94 -13.50
CA GLU A 125 4.84 -7.69 -14.65
C GLU A 125 5.92 -8.40 -15.49
N LYS A 126 7.11 -7.80 -15.66
CA LYS A 126 8.22 -8.43 -16.41
C LYS A 126 8.82 -9.66 -15.71
N THR A 127 8.67 -9.77 -14.39
CA THR A 127 9.24 -10.89 -13.62
C THR A 127 8.28 -12.10 -13.55
N VAL A 128 6.97 -11.87 -13.71
CA VAL A 128 5.93 -12.91 -13.59
C VAL A 128 5.92 -13.89 -14.77
N SER A 129 6.36 -13.46 -15.97
CA SER A 129 6.37 -14.32 -17.17
C SER A 129 7.31 -15.54 -17.06
N LYS A 130 8.26 -15.55 -16.11
CA LYS A 130 9.21 -16.67 -15.90
C LYS A 130 8.86 -17.63 -14.76
N ARG A 131 7.76 -17.44 -14.03
CA ARG A 131 7.35 -18.30 -12.90
C ARG A 131 5.92 -18.82 -13.07
N SER A 132 5.68 -19.49 -14.18
CA SER A 132 4.54 -20.38 -14.35
C SER A 132 4.72 -21.64 -13.47
N GLN A 133 4.34 -21.56 -12.19
CA GLN A 133 4.01 -22.66 -11.26
C GLN A 133 4.15 -22.24 -9.78
N VAL A 134 3.56 -21.10 -9.37
CA VAL A 134 3.22 -20.91 -7.96
C VAL A 134 1.74 -20.57 -7.89
N SER A 135 0.95 -21.60 -7.61
CA SER A 135 -0.43 -21.51 -7.17
C SER A 135 -0.52 -20.75 -5.84
N MET A 136 -1.64 -20.04 -5.66
CA MET A 136 -2.06 -19.28 -4.46
C MET A 136 -1.47 -17.87 -4.31
N LEU A 137 -1.98 -16.92 -5.09
CA LEU A 137 -2.21 -15.57 -4.58
C LEU A 137 -3.60 -15.58 -3.95
N ARG A 138 -3.69 -15.52 -2.61
CA ARG A 138 -4.96 -15.38 -1.89
C ARG A 138 -5.56 -14.01 -2.19
N ASP A 139 -6.88 -13.94 -2.30
CA ASP A 139 -7.64 -12.70 -2.42
C ASP A 139 -7.39 -11.83 -1.17
N PRO A 140 -7.01 -10.54 -1.29
CA PRO A 140 -6.92 -9.63 -0.15
C PRO A 140 -8.23 -9.48 0.66
N ASN A 141 -9.38 -9.87 0.11
CA ASN A 141 -10.66 -9.92 0.81
C ASN A 141 -10.93 -11.25 1.55
N GLU A 142 -10.07 -12.27 1.40
CA GLU A 142 -10.17 -13.54 2.13
C GLU A 142 -9.42 -13.51 3.49
N TYR A 143 -8.88 -12.36 3.91
CA TYR A 143 -8.35 -12.23 5.26
C TYR A 143 -9.50 -12.02 6.24
N GLU A 144 -9.86 -13.07 6.97
CA GLU A 144 -10.70 -12.91 8.16
C GLU A 144 -10.06 -11.88 9.10
N SER A 145 -10.83 -10.84 9.44
CA SER A 145 -10.44 -9.90 10.47
C SER A 145 -10.42 -10.64 11.82
N VAL A 146 -9.23 -10.94 12.31
CA VAL A 146 -9.06 -11.46 13.66
C VAL A 146 -9.12 -10.29 14.62
N VAL A 147 -9.86 -10.44 15.73
CA VAL A 147 -9.83 -9.44 16.82
C VAL A 147 -8.44 -9.47 17.46
N GLU A 148 -7.60 -8.53 17.07
CA GLU A 148 -6.31 -8.26 17.71
C GLU A 148 -6.49 -7.23 18.85
N GLY A 149 -5.57 -7.21 19.82
CA GLY A 149 -5.62 -6.26 20.94
C GLY A 149 -6.23 -6.79 22.24
N THR A 150 -6.63 -8.07 22.31
CA THR A 150 -6.95 -8.74 23.57
C THR A 150 -5.78 -8.60 24.55
N ILE A 151 -6.05 -8.07 25.76
CA ILE A 151 -5.03 -7.84 26.78
C ILE A 151 -4.58 -9.18 27.35
N LYS A 152 -3.48 -9.72 26.81
CA LYS A 152 -2.82 -10.91 27.35
C LYS A 152 -1.84 -10.49 28.45
N LYS A 153 -2.20 -10.70 29.72
CA LYS A 153 -1.27 -10.51 30.85
C LYS A 153 -0.19 -11.60 30.81
N THR A 154 1.04 -11.20 30.49
CA THR A 154 2.21 -12.08 30.49
C THR A 154 3.17 -11.63 31.58
N ILE A 155 3.54 -12.53 32.49
CA ILE A 155 4.59 -12.27 33.49
C ILE A 155 5.93 -12.43 32.78
N VAL A 156 6.60 -11.31 32.48
CA VAL A 156 7.93 -11.30 31.85
C VAL A 156 8.98 -10.88 32.86
N ASN A 157 10.02 -11.71 33.02
CA ASN A 157 11.21 -11.34 33.78
C ASN A 157 12.04 -10.37 32.92
N LYS A 158 11.96 -9.06 33.19
CA LYS A 158 12.76 -8.04 32.51
C LYS A 158 14.12 -7.94 33.19
N LYS A 159 15.19 -8.35 32.52
CA LYS A 159 16.56 -8.04 32.96
C LYS A 159 16.79 -6.53 32.80
N GLU A 160 17.17 -5.85 33.87
CA GLU A 160 17.49 -4.42 33.84
C GLU A 160 18.65 -4.15 32.88
N ARG A 161 18.48 -3.12 32.03
CA ARG A 161 19.54 -2.61 31.17
C ARG A 161 19.98 -1.28 31.76
N SER A 162 21.27 -1.14 32.08
CA SER A 162 21.81 0.10 32.64
C SER A 162 21.83 1.21 31.57
N PRO A 163 21.10 2.33 31.78
CA PRO A 163 21.15 3.48 30.88
C PRO A 163 22.57 4.04 30.71
N LYS A 164 23.38 3.97 31.77
CA LYS A 164 24.79 4.42 31.75
C LYS A 164 25.64 3.66 30.72
N LEU A 165 25.41 2.36 30.56
CA LEU A 165 26.14 1.55 29.57
C LEU A 165 25.74 1.90 28.13
N ARG A 166 24.47 2.28 27.93
CA ARG A 166 24.00 2.77 26.64
C ARG A 166 24.67 4.10 26.29
N GLU A 167 24.65 5.05 27.21
CA GLU A 167 25.27 6.37 27.03
C GLU A 167 26.76 6.22 26.75
N ALA A 168 27.47 5.40 27.53
CA ALA A 168 28.88 5.10 27.30
C ALA A 168 29.13 4.47 25.91
N CYS A 169 28.29 3.51 25.48
CA CYS A 169 28.39 2.92 24.15
C CYS A 169 28.21 3.97 23.04
N ILE A 170 27.25 4.88 23.19
CA ILE A 170 27.02 5.96 22.22
C ILE A 170 28.17 6.95 22.22
N ALA A 171 28.70 7.32 23.39
CA ALA A 171 29.84 8.23 23.50
C ALA A 171 31.09 7.67 22.81
N ILE A 172 31.29 6.34 22.86
CA ILE A 172 32.42 5.65 22.24
C ILE A 172 32.22 5.45 20.74
N HIS A 173 31.05 4.96 20.31
CA HIS A 173 30.82 4.45 18.95
C HIS A 173 29.97 5.38 18.07
N GLY A 174 29.33 6.39 18.64
CA GLY A 174 28.43 7.31 17.97
C GLY A 174 27.06 6.72 17.63
N TYR A 175 26.32 7.45 16.79
CA TYR A 175 24.95 7.11 16.36
C TYR A 175 24.89 6.36 15.02
N GLY A 176 26.04 6.08 14.40
CA GLY A 176 26.11 5.31 13.17
C GLY A 176 25.80 3.83 13.39
N CYS A 177 24.90 3.26 12.58
CA CYS A 177 24.66 1.82 12.63
C CYS A 177 25.91 1.05 12.22
N ALA A 178 26.41 0.15 13.06
CA ALA A 178 27.59 -0.64 12.73
C ALA A 178 27.38 -1.59 11.54
N VAL A 179 26.14 -1.95 11.22
CA VAL A 179 25.80 -2.83 10.09
C VAL A 179 25.68 -2.04 8.79
N CYS A 180 24.71 -1.12 8.69
CA CYS A 180 24.40 -0.42 7.44
C CYS A 180 25.04 0.97 7.31
N ARG A 181 25.78 1.42 8.33
CA ARG A 181 26.51 2.71 8.38
C ARG A 181 25.67 3.98 8.27
N LYS A 182 24.34 3.87 8.26
CA LYS A 182 23.41 5.01 8.29
C LYS A 182 23.10 5.43 9.72
N THR A 183 22.87 6.72 9.91
CA THR A 183 22.21 7.27 11.10
C THR A 183 20.72 7.44 10.84
N PHE A 184 19.91 7.57 11.89
CA PHE A 184 18.51 7.95 11.71
C PHE A 184 18.36 9.41 11.28
N GLU A 185 19.31 10.27 11.64
CA GLU A 185 19.34 11.66 11.19
C GLU A 185 19.55 11.77 9.66
N ASP A 186 20.36 10.90 9.05
CA ASP A 186 20.55 10.85 7.59
C ASP A 186 19.24 10.54 6.85
N ILE A 187 18.33 9.79 7.49
CA ILE A 187 17.10 9.28 6.88
C ILE A 187 15.90 10.17 7.20
N TYR A 188 15.81 10.64 8.45
CA TYR A 188 14.63 11.31 9.00
C TYR A 188 14.91 12.76 9.45
N GLY A 189 16.12 13.27 9.21
CA GLY A 189 16.53 14.60 9.67
C GLY A 189 16.50 14.72 11.19
N LYS A 190 16.15 15.92 11.70
CA LYS A 190 16.14 16.23 13.14
C LYS A 190 15.32 15.26 13.99
N LEU A 191 14.27 14.64 13.43
CA LEU A 191 13.46 13.64 14.14
C LEU A 191 14.28 12.41 14.52
N GLY A 192 15.24 12.02 13.69
CA GLY A 192 16.12 10.88 13.91
C GLY A 192 17.37 11.21 14.72
N LYS A 193 17.54 12.46 15.14
CA LYS A 193 18.70 12.88 15.93
C LYS A 193 18.74 12.13 17.26
N ASP A 194 19.93 11.72 17.65
CA ASP A 194 20.21 11.01 18.90
C ASP A 194 19.44 9.67 19.06
N PHE A 195 18.92 9.11 17.97
CA PHE A 195 18.17 7.86 17.95
C PHE A 195 18.99 6.71 17.35
N ILE A 196 19.28 5.69 18.16
CA ILE A 196 19.93 4.44 17.75
C ILE A 196 19.68 3.35 18.79
N GLU A 197 19.64 2.09 18.41
CA GLU A 197 19.54 0.97 19.37
C GLU A 197 20.95 0.45 19.74
N VAL A 198 21.11 -0.10 20.95
CA VAL A 198 22.38 -0.71 21.38
C VAL A 198 22.20 -2.22 21.51
N HIS A 199 23.04 -2.96 20.79
CA HIS A 199 23.03 -4.41 20.74
C HIS A 199 24.21 -4.99 21.52
N HIS A 200 23.98 -6.10 22.21
CA HIS A 200 25.06 -6.87 22.84
C HIS A 200 25.59 -7.88 21.82
N LYS A 201 26.89 -7.81 21.49
CA LYS A 201 27.53 -8.74 20.55
C LYS A 201 27.40 -10.21 20.98
N ASP A 202 27.39 -10.45 22.29
CA ASP A 202 27.09 -11.76 22.88
C ASP A 202 25.85 -11.65 23.79
N PRO A 203 24.79 -12.45 23.58
CA PRO A 203 23.52 -12.28 24.30
C PRO A 203 23.61 -12.49 25.82
N ILE A 204 22.95 -11.61 26.58
CA ILE A 204 22.82 -11.72 28.05
C ILE A 204 21.85 -12.84 28.48
N SER A 205 21.30 -13.64 27.56
CA SER A 205 20.43 -14.76 27.91
C SER A 205 21.13 -15.79 28.82
N LYS A 206 22.48 -15.85 28.80
CA LYS A 206 23.31 -16.81 29.53
C LYS A 206 23.63 -16.51 31.01
N GLY A 207 23.29 -15.33 31.57
CA GLY A 207 23.53 -15.04 33.00
C GLY A 207 23.72 -13.55 33.32
N LYS A 208 24.06 -13.23 34.59
CA LYS A 208 24.57 -11.89 35.00
C LYS A 208 26.06 -11.83 34.66
N ARG A 209 26.52 -10.73 34.06
CA ARG A 209 27.95 -10.48 33.80
C ARG A 209 28.25 -9.00 33.78
N ALA A 210 29.52 -8.64 33.97
CA ALA A 210 29.99 -7.30 33.65
C ALA A 210 29.91 -7.08 32.13
N THR A 211 29.48 -5.90 31.72
CA THR A 211 29.38 -5.51 30.30
C THR A 211 30.30 -4.32 30.08
N ASN A 212 31.24 -4.46 29.14
CA ASN A 212 32.11 -3.38 28.71
C ASN A 212 31.49 -2.68 27.48
N PRO A 213 31.16 -1.37 27.56
CA PRO A 213 30.56 -0.63 26.45
C PRO A 213 31.38 -0.60 25.16
N LEU A 214 32.71 -0.68 25.25
CA LEU A 214 33.59 -0.69 24.09
C LEU A 214 33.55 -2.06 23.38
N LEU A 215 33.67 -3.13 24.14
CA LEU A 215 33.88 -4.47 23.61
C LEU A 215 32.56 -5.20 23.33
N ASP A 216 31.60 -5.10 24.25
CA ASP A 216 30.41 -5.94 24.26
C ASP A 216 29.19 -5.28 23.61
N LEU A 217 29.18 -3.95 23.51
CA LEU A 217 28.07 -3.18 22.98
C LEU A 217 28.39 -2.60 21.61
N ILE A 218 27.36 -2.46 20.79
CA ILE A 218 27.48 -1.85 19.47
C ILE A 218 26.19 -1.14 19.05
N PRO A 219 26.27 0.08 18.50
CA PRO A 219 25.09 0.78 17.97
C PRO A 219 24.61 0.14 16.65
N VAL A 220 23.30 -0.08 16.55
CA VAL A 220 22.62 -0.61 15.36
C VAL A 220 21.26 0.07 15.18
N CYS A 221 20.81 0.25 13.94
CA CYS A 221 19.47 0.78 13.68
C CYS A 221 18.39 -0.27 13.96
N SER A 222 17.15 0.15 14.19
CA SER A 222 16.03 -0.74 14.51
C SER A 222 15.82 -1.86 13.49
N ASN A 223 16.02 -1.57 12.21
CA ASN A 223 15.91 -2.58 11.15
C ASN A 223 17.03 -3.63 11.25
N CYS A 224 18.29 -3.20 11.36
CA CYS A 224 19.42 -4.11 11.50
C CYS A 224 19.34 -4.88 12.82
N HIS A 225 18.92 -4.25 13.91
CA HIS A 225 18.74 -4.93 15.19
C HIS A 225 17.72 -6.05 15.10
N LYS A 226 16.57 -5.80 14.47
CA LYS A 226 15.58 -6.84 14.21
C LYS A 226 16.14 -7.97 13.35
N MET A 227 16.96 -7.66 12.35
CA MET A 227 17.60 -8.66 11.48
C MET A 227 18.69 -9.49 12.16
N LEU A 228 19.40 -8.94 13.15
CA LEU A 228 20.35 -9.71 13.96
C LEU A 228 19.65 -10.83 14.73
N HIS A 229 18.43 -10.59 15.21
CA HIS A 229 17.62 -11.55 15.98
C HIS A 229 16.60 -12.35 15.15
N HIS A 230 16.51 -12.10 13.84
CA HIS A 230 15.46 -12.69 13.03
C HIS A 230 15.68 -14.19 12.77
N LYS A 231 14.67 -15.00 13.12
CA LYS A 231 14.60 -16.47 12.89
C LYS A 231 15.77 -17.26 13.50
N THR A 232 16.35 -16.78 14.60
CA THR A 232 17.46 -17.47 15.28
C THR A 232 17.42 -17.26 16.79
N ASN A 233 17.76 -18.31 17.55
CA ASN A 233 17.94 -18.24 19.00
C ASN A 233 19.27 -17.59 19.39
N LYS A 234 20.24 -17.55 18.46
CA LYS A 234 21.53 -16.87 18.62
C LYS A 234 21.65 -15.76 17.60
N PRO A 235 21.83 -14.50 18.01
CA PRO A 235 21.93 -13.40 17.06
C PRO A 235 23.06 -13.60 16.07
N ARG A 236 22.85 -13.14 14.84
CA ARG A 236 23.90 -13.11 13.81
C ARG A 236 25.02 -12.18 14.26
N THR A 237 26.23 -12.43 13.74
CA THR A 237 27.32 -11.47 13.89
C THR A 237 27.06 -10.24 13.02
N ILE A 238 27.71 -9.13 13.35
CA ILE A 238 27.60 -7.88 12.61
C ILE A 238 28.12 -8.08 11.18
N GLU A 239 29.26 -8.73 11.05
CA GLU A 239 29.93 -9.06 9.79
C GLU A 239 29.06 -10.01 8.95
N GLY A 240 28.44 -10.99 9.61
CA GLY A 240 27.53 -11.93 8.95
C GLY A 240 26.24 -11.29 8.45
N LEU A 241 25.79 -10.19 9.06
CA LEU A 241 24.66 -9.42 8.55
C LEU A 241 25.09 -8.41 7.47
N GLN A 242 26.28 -7.82 7.60
CA GLN A 242 26.86 -6.92 6.59
C GLN A 242 27.03 -7.62 5.24
N SER A 243 27.49 -8.89 5.22
CA SER A 243 27.67 -9.65 3.99
C SER A 243 26.37 -9.92 3.22
N LEU A 244 25.23 -9.83 3.90
CA LEU A 244 23.90 -10.00 3.31
C LEU A 244 23.30 -8.69 2.79
N LEU A 245 23.93 -7.54 3.05
CA LEU A 245 23.46 -6.26 2.55
C LEU A 245 23.65 -6.20 1.03
N VAL A 246 22.54 -6.10 0.31
CA VAL A 246 22.57 -5.82 -1.13
C VAL A 246 22.91 -4.34 -1.30
N LYS A 247 24.08 -4.03 -1.88
CA LYS A 247 24.42 -2.66 -2.27
C LYS A 247 23.46 -2.22 -3.37
N LYS A 248 22.61 -1.23 -3.08
CA LYS A 248 21.91 -0.49 -4.14
C LYS A 248 22.87 0.55 -4.70
N GLN A 249 23.17 0.46 -6.00
CA GLN A 249 23.77 1.55 -6.77
C GLN A 249 22.83 2.75 -6.77
#